data_AF-A0A0C3JZ64-F1
#
_entry.id   AF-A0A0C3JZ64-F1
#
_cell.length_a   1.000
_cell.length_b   1.000
_cell.length_c   1.000
_cell.angle_alpha   90.00
_cell.angle_beta   90.00
_cell.angle_gamma   90.00
#
_symmetry.space_group_name_H-M   'P 1'
#
loop_
_entity.id
_entity.type
_entity.pdbx_description
1 polymer ?
#
loop_
_entity_poly.entity_id
_entity_poly.type
_entity_poly.pdbx_seq_one_letter_code
_entity_poly.pdbx_strand_id
1 'polypeptide(L)'
;MCTIESPIHQNIKDTIVKATEQDTIHIFRTLKNTARVFKNTVATEVVTLERRPGGAQFSELRDLVSGARGKLVYENGDPEYGIWSAGVVLGLIKDIPSCEELLKGIEKEAEGTITEMSRRVRPKSKL
;
A
#
# COMPACT_ATOMS: atom_id res chain seq x y z
N MET A 1 -6.49 5.14 -3.74
CA MET A 1 -5.83 4.65 -4.97
C MET A 1 -6.78 3.75 -5.75
N CYS A 2 -7.35 2.70 -5.15
CA CYS A 2 -8.29 1.81 -5.83
C CYS A 2 -9.73 2.32 -5.77
N THR A 3 -9.98 3.46 -6.42
CA THR A 3 -11.33 3.94 -6.73
C THR A 3 -11.38 4.40 -8.19
N ILE A 4 -12.57 4.41 -8.79
CA ILE A 4 -12.76 4.80 -10.19
C ILE A 4 -12.22 6.21 -10.44
N GLU A 5 -12.50 7.15 -9.53
CA GLU A 5 -12.16 8.57 -9.60
C GLU A 5 -10.66 8.84 -9.39
N SER A 6 -9.91 7.89 -8.84
CA SER A 6 -8.47 8.07 -8.64
C SER A 6 -7.78 8.24 -10.00
N PRO A 7 -7.01 9.32 -10.22
CA PRO A 7 -6.46 9.68 -11.52
C PRO A 7 -5.16 8.91 -11.88
N ILE A 8 -4.94 7.76 -11.25
CA ILE A 8 -3.78 6.90 -11.52
C ILE A 8 -4.12 5.89 -12.60
N HIS A 9 -3.12 5.45 -13.35
CA HIS A 9 -3.28 4.47 -14.41
C HIS A 9 -3.94 3.18 -13.92
N GLN A 10 -4.86 2.64 -14.71
CA GLN A 10 -5.68 1.47 -14.36
C GLN A 10 -4.82 0.25 -13.95
N ASN A 11 -3.73 -0.01 -14.67
CA ASN A 11 -2.83 -1.11 -14.34
C ASN A 11 -2.26 -1.06 -12.90
N ILE A 12 -2.08 0.14 -12.33
CA ILE A 12 -1.64 0.25 -10.93
C ILE A 12 -2.75 -0.19 -9.97
N LYS A 13 -4.00 0.18 -10.26
CA LYS A 13 -5.17 -0.28 -9.50
C LYS A 13 -5.32 -1.81 -9.60
N ASP A 14 -5.18 -2.36 -10.80
CA ASP A 14 -5.24 -3.81 -11.03
C ASP A 14 -4.09 -4.56 -10.34
N THR A 15 -2.90 -3.94 -10.29
CA THR A 15 -1.75 -4.48 -9.55
C THR A 15 -2.05 -4.54 -8.05
N ILE A 16 -2.65 -3.48 -7.49
CA ILE A 16 -3.06 -3.47 -6.08
C ILE A 16 -4.08 -4.59 -5.79
N VAL A 17 -5.10 -4.75 -6.64
CA VAL A 17 -6.15 -5.79 -6.46
C VAL A 17 -5.57 -7.21 -6.48
N LYS A 18 -4.57 -7.46 -7.33
CA LYS A 18 -3.91 -8.76 -7.47
C LYS A 18 -2.92 -9.07 -6.34
N ALA A 19 -2.44 -8.05 -5.65
CA ALA A 19 -1.37 -8.18 -4.67
C ALA A 19 -1.89 -8.65 -3.30
N THR A 20 -0.93 -9.09 -2.48
CA THR A 20 -1.10 -9.64 -1.14
C THR A 20 -0.45 -8.74 -0.10
N GLU A 21 -0.70 -8.98 1.19
CA GLU A 21 -0.07 -8.25 2.28
C GLU A 21 1.46 -8.35 2.30
N GLN A 22 2.02 -9.37 1.63
CA GLN A 22 3.46 -9.63 1.52
C GLN A 22 4.14 -8.82 0.41
N ASP A 23 3.38 -8.15 -0.45
CA ASP A 23 3.89 -7.39 -1.60
C ASP A 23 4.26 -5.94 -1.23
N THR A 24 4.65 -5.71 0.02
CA THR A 24 5.24 -4.44 0.45
C THR A 24 6.59 -4.67 1.11
N ILE A 25 7.46 -3.66 1.05
CA ILE A 25 8.79 -3.71 1.64
C ILE A 25 9.13 -2.36 2.30
N HIS A 26 9.98 -2.40 3.32
CA HIS A 26 10.55 -1.20 3.91
C HIS A 26 11.88 -0.86 3.26
N ILE A 27 12.02 0.39 2.84
CA ILE A 27 13.29 1.00 2.42
C ILE A 27 13.75 2.01 3.46
N PHE A 28 15.03 2.41 3.39
CA PHE A 28 15.66 3.43 4.24
C PHE A 28 15.66 3.11 5.73
N ARG A 29 15.63 1.82 6.09
CA ARG A 29 15.75 1.39 7.49
C ARG A 29 17.12 1.78 8.06
N THR A 30 18.18 1.62 7.27
CA THR A 30 19.55 1.91 7.70
C THR A 30 19.80 3.42 7.83
N LEU A 31 19.09 4.22 7.04
CA LEU A 31 19.16 5.67 7.02
C LEU A 31 18.25 6.37 8.05
N LYS A 32 17.53 5.61 8.89
CA LYS A 32 16.53 6.13 9.85
C LYS A 32 15.44 7.02 9.20
N ASN A 33 15.13 6.76 7.92
CA ASN A 33 14.12 7.50 7.14
C ASN A 33 13.11 6.53 6.51
N THR A 34 12.62 5.59 7.32
CA THR A 34 11.90 4.40 6.82
C THR A 34 10.64 4.77 6.05
N ALA A 35 10.48 4.19 4.85
CA ALA A 35 9.25 4.25 4.07
C ALA A 35 8.78 2.84 3.73
N ARG A 36 7.45 2.63 3.72
CA ARG A 36 6.83 1.40 3.21
C ARG A 36 6.33 1.64 1.79
N VAL A 37 6.73 0.75 0.88
CA VAL A 37 6.51 0.88 -0.56
C VAL A 37 6.05 -0.45 -1.12
N PHE A 38 5.48 -0.43 -2.33
CA PHE A 38 5.21 -1.66 -3.06
C PHE A 38 6.51 -2.41 -3.36
N LYS A 39 6.50 -3.73 -3.21
CA LYS A 39 7.67 -4.57 -3.44
C LYS A 39 7.83 -4.84 -4.94
N ASN A 40 8.68 -4.05 -5.58
CA ASN A 40 9.09 -4.22 -6.97
C ASN A 40 10.61 -4.38 -7.10
N THR A 41 11.10 -4.48 -8.33
CA THR A 41 12.54 -4.57 -8.66
C THR A 41 13.34 -3.41 -8.06
N VAL A 42 12.89 -2.16 -8.25
CA VAL A 42 13.59 -0.96 -7.76
C VAL A 42 13.65 -0.92 -6.22
N ALA A 43 12.55 -1.23 -5.52
CA ALA A 43 12.54 -1.27 -4.06
C ALA A 43 13.44 -2.39 -3.51
N THR A 44 13.49 -3.54 -4.19
CA THR A 44 14.36 -4.66 -3.83
C THR A 44 15.84 -4.30 -4.03
N GLU A 45 16.16 -3.55 -5.09
CA GLU A 45 17.51 -3.03 -5.33
C GLU A 45 17.95 -2.07 -4.22
N VAL A 46 17.08 -1.12 -3.82
CA VAL A 46 17.36 -0.20 -2.70
C VAL A 46 17.69 -0.96 -1.42
N VAL A 47 16.88 -1.96 -1.05
CA VAL A 47 17.14 -2.78 0.14
C VAL A 47 18.43 -3.57 0.02
N THR A 48 18.75 -4.06 -1.19
CA THR A 48 20.00 -4.78 -1.46
C THR A 48 21.21 -3.87 -1.24
N LEU A 49 21.18 -2.65 -1.77
CA LEU A 49 22.23 -1.65 -1.57
C LEU A 49 22.37 -1.27 -0.09
N GLU A 50 21.27 -1.07 0.64
CA GLU A 50 21.32 -0.79 2.08
C GLU A 50 21.95 -1.92 2.90
N ARG A 51 21.81 -3.17 2.47
CA ARG A 51 22.29 -4.36 3.19
C ARG A 51 23.74 -4.73 2.91
N ARG A 52 24.40 -4.09 1.94
CA ARG A 52 25.80 -4.36 1.62
C ARG A 52 26.71 -4.04 2.82
N PRO A 53 27.89 -4.68 2.94
CA PRO A 53 28.88 -4.31 3.95
C PRO A 53 29.22 -2.81 3.86
N GLY A 54 29.14 -2.10 5.00
CA GLY A 54 29.32 -0.64 5.05
C GLY A 54 28.05 0.20 4.81
N GLY A 55 26.92 -0.43 4.45
CA GLY A 55 25.65 0.26 4.18
C GLY A 55 25.68 1.12 2.93
N ALA A 56 24.57 1.81 2.65
CA ALA A 56 24.46 2.77 1.54
C ALA A 56 24.28 4.19 2.08
N GLN A 57 24.91 5.17 1.42
CA GLN A 57 24.60 6.58 1.61
C GLN A 57 23.38 6.96 0.77
N PHE A 58 22.63 7.99 1.19
CA PHE A 58 21.46 8.45 0.44
C PHE A 58 21.80 8.87 -1.00
N SER A 59 22.99 9.45 -1.22
CA SER A 59 23.46 9.85 -2.55
C SER A 59 23.50 8.69 -3.55
N GLU A 60 23.71 7.46 -3.09
CA GLU A 60 23.79 6.26 -3.94
C GLU A 60 22.41 5.71 -4.28
N LEU A 61 21.37 6.09 -3.51
CA LEU A 61 20.00 5.63 -3.68
C LEU A 61 19.13 6.68 -4.40
N ARG A 62 19.58 7.94 -4.45
CA ARG A 62 18.81 9.11 -4.89
C ARG A 62 18.13 8.90 -6.25
N ASP A 63 18.82 8.31 -7.22
CA ASP A 63 18.29 8.15 -8.58
C ASP A 63 17.22 7.05 -8.66
N LEU A 64 17.36 5.99 -7.86
CA LEU A 64 16.37 4.91 -7.76
C LEU A 64 15.07 5.39 -7.10
N VAL A 65 15.21 6.26 -6.09
CA VAL A 65 14.12 6.68 -5.19
C VAL A 65 13.56 8.07 -5.50
N SER A 66 13.97 8.64 -6.63
CA SER A 66 13.51 9.94 -7.10
C SER A 66 11.97 9.97 -7.20
N GLY A 67 11.36 10.96 -6.56
CA GLY A 67 9.91 11.18 -6.64
C GLY A 67 9.44 11.46 -8.07
N ALA A 68 10.29 12.04 -8.93
CA ALA A 68 9.97 12.23 -10.34
C ALA A 68 9.83 10.89 -11.07
N ARG A 69 10.68 9.91 -10.75
CA ARG A 69 10.58 8.53 -11.26
C ARG A 69 9.37 7.81 -10.68
N GLY A 70 9.10 7.98 -9.38
CA GLY A 70 7.91 7.41 -8.72
C GLY A 70 6.59 7.94 -9.30
N LYS A 71 6.53 9.23 -9.69
CA LYS A 71 5.36 9.82 -10.34
C LYS A 71 4.98 9.10 -11.64
N LEU A 72 5.99 8.72 -12.43
CA LEU A 72 5.80 8.04 -13.72
C LEU A 72 5.19 6.64 -13.57
N VAL A 73 5.29 5.99 -12.40
CA VAL A 73 4.55 4.75 -12.11
C VAL A 73 3.04 4.97 -12.29
N TYR A 74 2.53 6.07 -11.72
CA TYR A 74 1.10 6.39 -11.76
C TYR A 74 0.64 6.89 -13.13
N GLU A 75 1.52 7.51 -13.91
CA GLU A 75 1.21 8.05 -15.23
C GLU A 75 1.32 6.98 -16.33
N ASN A 76 2.42 6.22 -16.35
CA ASN A 76 2.71 5.22 -17.37
C ASN A 76 2.06 3.86 -17.07
N GLY A 77 1.68 3.62 -15.81
CA GLY A 77 1.07 2.36 -15.40
C GLY A 77 2.05 1.20 -15.25
N ASP A 78 3.35 1.45 -15.16
CA ASP A 78 4.35 0.43 -14.94
C ASP A 78 4.71 0.34 -13.44
N PRO A 79 4.25 -0.71 -12.72
CA PRO A 79 4.50 -0.87 -11.28
C PRO A 79 5.98 -1.13 -10.95
N GLU A 80 6.80 -1.51 -11.93
CA GLU A 80 8.23 -1.77 -11.77
C GLU A 80 9.09 -0.53 -12.02
N TYR A 81 8.51 0.52 -12.60
CA TYR A 81 9.29 1.67 -13.09
C TYR A 81 10.05 2.41 -12.00
N GLY A 82 9.48 2.54 -10.80
CA GLY A 82 10.05 3.34 -9.71
C GLY A 82 9.45 3.03 -8.36
N ILE A 83 9.84 3.79 -7.33
CA ILE A 83 9.29 3.64 -5.98
C ILE A 83 7.90 4.28 -5.90
N TRP A 84 6.92 3.54 -5.39
CA TRP A 84 5.57 4.04 -5.12
C TRP A 84 5.03 3.47 -3.80
N SER A 85 4.24 4.29 -3.11
CA SER A 85 3.78 3.99 -1.75
C SER A 85 2.61 3.01 -1.77
N ALA A 86 2.73 1.95 -0.98
CA ALA A 86 1.65 0.99 -0.75
C ALA A 86 1.71 0.46 0.67
N GLY A 87 0.55 0.35 1.33
CA GLY A 87 0.43 -0.22 2.67
C GLY A 87 0.03 -1.69 2.62
N VAL A 88 0.28 -2.44 3.70
CA VAL A 88 -0.09 -3.87 3.80
C VAL A 88 -1.59 -4.13 3.58
N VAL A 89 -2.42 -3.12 3.84
CA VAL A 89 -3.88 -3.15 3.60
C VAL A 89 -4.23 -3.47 2.15
N LEU A 90 -3.30 -3.25 1.21
CA LEU A 90 -3.48 -3.59 -0.20
C LEU A 90 -3.93 -5.06 -0.39
N GLY A 91 -3.45 -5.98 0.47
CA GLY A 91 -3.84 -7.39 0.41
C GLY A 91 -5.32 -7.65 0.69
N LEU A 92 -6.04 -6.69 1.28
CA LEU A 92 -7.48 -6.75 1.56
C LEU A 92 -8.32 -6.06 0.48
N ILE A 93 -7.71 -5.29 -0.43
CA ILE A 93 -8.42 -4.59 -1.51
C ILE A 93 -8.66 -5.58 -2.64
N LYS A 94 -9.93 -5.81 -3.00
CA LYS A 94 -10.34 -6.81 -4.01
C LYS A 94 -11.19 -6.27 -5.15
N ASP A 95 -11.48 -4.98 -5.13
CA ASP A 95 -12.31 -4.28 -6.09
C ASP A 95 -11.85 -2.83 -6.28
N ILE A 96 -12.50 -2.14 -7.23
CA ILE A 96 -12.23 -0.75 -7.59
C ILE A 96 -13.58 -0.02 -7.69
N PRO A 97 -14.26 0.23 -6.56
CA PRO A 97 -15.57 0.91 -6.54
C PRO A 97 -15.42 2.40 -6.86
N SER A 98 -16.55 3.08 -7.08
CA SER A 98 -16.57 4.55 -6.94
C SER A 98 -16.29 4.95 -5.48
N CYS A 99 -15.85 6.18 -5.26
CA CYS A 99 -15.70 6.75 -3.92
C CYS A 99 -17.02 6.74 -3.15
N GLU A 100 -18.15 6.99 -3.83
CA GLU A 100 -19.48 6.94 -3.20
C GLU A 100 -19.82 5.52 -2.71
N GLU A 101 -19.65 4.51 -3.57
CA GLU A 101 -19.89 3.11 -3.21
C GLU A 101 -18.97 2.65 -2.09
N LEU A 102 -17.69 3.02 -2.13
CA LEU A 102 -16.72 2.70 -1.09
C LEU A 102 -17.15 3.23 0.28
N LEU A 103 -17.51 4.51 0.35
CA LEU A 103 -17.91 5.14 1.61
C LEU A 103 -19.19 4.53 2.17
N LYS A 104 -20.21 4.32 1.32
CA LYS A 104 -21.45 3.65 1.72
C LYS A 104 -21.21 2.20 2.15
N GLY A 105 -20.29 1.49 1.49
CA GLY A 105 -19.88 0.15 1.84
C GLY A 105 -19.27 0.09 3.24
N ILE A 106 -18.28 0.96 3.51
CA ILE A 106 -17.62 1.04 4.83
C ILE A 106 -18.62 1.31 5.95
N GLU A 107 -19.52 2.29 5.77
CA GLU A 107 -20.55 2.62 6.76
C GLU A 107 -21.46 1.41 7.05
N LYS A 108 -22.00 0.81 5.99
CA LYS A 108 -22.91 -0.34 6.10
C LYS A 108 -22.23 -1.56 6.74
N GLU A 109 -20.99 -1.85 6.37
CA GLU A 109 -20.23 -2.96 6.94
C GLU A 109 -19.91 -2.74 8.42
N ALA A 110 -19.57 -1.50 8.80
CA ALA A 110 -19.34 -1.15 10.19
C ALA A 110 -20.60 -1.30 11.04
N GLU A 111 -21.74 -0.77 10.59
CA GLU A 111 -23.04 -0.93 11.27
C GLU A 111 -23.44 -2.39 11.42
N GLY A 112 -23.27 -3.17 10.34
CA GLY A 112 -23.54 -4.61 10.35
C GLY A 112 -22.65 -5.35 11.35
N THR A 113 -21.36 -5.03 11.39
CA THR A 113 -20.39 -5.62 12.32
C THR A 113 -20.73 -5.30 13.77
N ILE A 114 -21.05 -4.04 14.09
CA ILE A 114 -21.41 -3.60 15.44
C ILE A 114 -22.71 -4.29 15.91
N THR A 115 -23.70 -4.36 15.02
CA THR A 115 -24.98 -5.02 15.32
C THR A 115 -24.79 -6.51 15.60
N GLU A 116 -24.02 -7.19 14.77
CA GLU A 116 -23.75 -8.62 14.93
C GLU A 116 -22.95 -8.90 16.21
N MET A 117 -21.94 -8.09 16.52
CA MET A 117 -21.19 -8.19 17.76
C MET A 117 -22.08 -8.01 18.99
N SER A 118 -22.98 -7.03 18.96
CA SER A 118 -23.92 -6.76 20.06
C SER A 118 -24.89 -7.92 20.30
N ARG A 119 -25.28 -8.65 19.24
CA ARG A 119 -26.13 -9.85 19.35
C ARG A 119 -25.39 -11.04 19.96
N ARG A 120 -24.09 -11.17 19.66
CA ARG A 120 -23.25 -12.29 20.15
C ARG A 120 -22.83 -12.13 21.59
N VAL A 121 -22.57 -10.89 22.03
CA VAL A 121 -22.19 -10.62 23.42
C VAL A 121 -23.44 -10.53 24.28
N ARG A 122 -23.77 -11.61 25.02
CA ARG A 122 -24.76 -11.55 26.10
C ARG A 122 -24.12 -10.86 27.31
N PRO A 123 -24.58 -9.68 27.74
CA PRO A 123 -24.07 -9.07 28.97
C PRO A 123 -24.41 -9.99 30.14
N LYS A 124 -23.42 -10.45 30.90
CA LYS A 124 -23.69 -11.04 32.22
C LYS A 124 -24.24 -9.92 33.10
N SER A 125 -25.47 -10.09 33.58
CA SER A 125 -26.04 -9.23 34.60
C SER A 125 -25.06 -9.12 35.77
N LYS A 126 -24.80 -7.91 36.26
CA LYS A 126 -23.94 -7.65 37.43
C LYS A 126 -24.72 -7.74 38.76
N LEU A 127 -25.88 -8.40 38.75
CA LEU A 127 -26.69 -8.68 39.93
C LEU A 127 -26.46 -10.13 40.38
#